data_AF-A0A378PNK4-F1
#
_entry.id   AF-A0A378PNK4-F1
#
_cell.length_a   1.000
_cell.length_b   1.000
_cell.length_c   1.000
_cell.angle_alpha   90.00
_cell.angle_beta   90.00
_cell.angle_gamma   90.00
#
_symmetry.space_group_name_H-M   'P 1'
#
loop_
_entity.id
_entity.type
_entity.pdbx_description
1 polymer ?
#
loop_
_entity_poly.entity_id
_entity_poly.type
_entity_poly.pdbx_seq_one_letter_code
_entity_poly.pdbx_strand_id
1 'polypeptide(L)'
;MRPSLVPGEYFIVAGERRYRAFQSLGEQFTDCIIKVNDAENATLALTENLSREDLIDYEVAKAILVVESKWDNKTMLAEYLGISRSILYRYLSYRKLPNSVLEMLDEDPTLLSAKTSEEVIKVAKDHGLQDDEFATS
;
A
#
# COMPACT_ATOMS: atom_id res chain seq x y z
N MET A 1 18.51 -0.65 -3.34
CA MET A 1 18.72 -0.76 -1.88
C MET A 1 18.24 0.50 -1.20
N ARG A 2 17.93 0.45 0.10
CA ARG A 2 17.64 1.63 0.94
C ARG A 2 18.64 1.70 2.11
N PRO A 3 18.99 2.89 2.62
CA PRO A 3 19.87 3.02 3.77
C PRO A 3 19.25 2.41 5.05
N SER A 4 20.09 1.82 5.91
CA SER A 4 19.78 1.44 7.28
C SER A 4 19.89 2.65 8.22
N LEU A 5 19.41 2.50 9.47
CA LEU A 5 19.68 3.47 10.55
C LEU A 5 21.15 3.45 10.98
N VAL A 6 21.88 2.37 10.65
CA VAL A 6 23.33 2.25 10.87
C VAL A 6 24.07 2.79 9.63
N PRO A 7 24.98 3.78 9.79
CA PRO A 7 25.77 4.30 8.69
C PRO A 7 26.60 3.22 8.01
N GLY A 8 26.48 3.10 6.69
CA GLY A 8 27.19 2.10 5.88
C GLY A 8 26.44 0.79 5.68
N GLU A 9 25.30 0.59 6.33
CA GLU A 9 24.43 -0.56 6.09
C GLU A 9 23.26 -0.21 5.16
N TYR A 10 22.84 -1.21 4.38
CA TYR A 10 21.76 -1.06 3.41
C TYR A 10 20.83 -2.27 3.43
N PHE A 11 19.54 -2.02 3.24
CA PHE A 11 18.55 -3.06 3.03
C PHE A 11 18.31 -3.31 1.54
N ILE A 12 18.20 -4.59 1.18
CA ILE A 12 17.75 -5.00 -0.15
C ILE A 12 16.24 -4.77 -0.21
N VAL A 13 15.83 -3.91 -1.13
CA VAL A 13 14.41 -3.59 -1.37
C VAL A 13 13.84 -4.45 -2.49
N ALA A 14 14.68 -4.83 -3.46
CA ALA A 14 14.31 -5.68 -4.58
C ALA A 14 15.57 -6.41 -5.10
N GLY A 15 15.39 -7.57 -5.74
CA GLY A 15 16.47 -8.35 -6.33
C GLY A 15 17.10 -9.40 -5.41
N GLU A 16 16.41 -9.82 -4.35
CA GLU A 16 16.96 -10.77 -3.36
C GLU A 16 17.39 -12.12 -3.98
N ARG A 17 16.67 -12.65 -4.98
CA ARG A 17 17.11 -13.87 -5.69
C ARG A 17 18.44 -13.71 -6.41
N ARG A 18 18.69 -12.55 -7.03
CA ARG A 18 19.97 -12.25 -7.70
C ARG A 18 21.08 -12.05 -6.67
N TYR A 19 20.78 -11.38 -5.56
CA TYR A 19 21.71 -11.24 -4.46
C TYR A 19 22.10 -12.59 -3.86
N ARG A 20 21.14 -13.49 -3.63
CA ARG A 20 21.41 -14.86 -3.15
C ARG A 20 22.25 -15.66 -4.16
N ALA A 21 21.95 -15.56 -5.45
CA ALA A 21 22.76 -16.20 -6.50
C ALA A 21 24.20 -15.64 -6.53
N PHE A 22 24.36 -14.34 -6.35
CA PHE A 22 25.67 -13.68 -6.24
C PHE A 22 26.45 -14.14 -5.00
N GLN A 23 25.80 -14.28 -3.84
CA GLN A 23 26.41 -14.85 -2.63
C GLN A 23 26.89 -16.29 -2.86
N SER A 24 26.13 -17.10 -3.61
CA SER A 24 26.51 -18.47 -3.96
C SER A 24 27.76 -18.55 -4.86
N LEU A 25 28.08 -17.47 -5.59
CA LEU A 25 29.25 -17.41 -6.48
C LEU A 25 30.53 -16.95 -5.76
N GLY A 26 30.45 -16.56 -4.47
CA GLY A 26 31.60 -16.14 -3.67
C GLY A 26 32.18 -14.76 -4.04
N GLU A 27 31.45 -14.01 -4.87
CA GLU A 27 31.86 -12.69 -5.33
C GLU A 27 31.71 -11.66 -4.20
N GLN A 28 32.68 -10.74 -4.08
CA GLN A 28 32.74 -9.79 -2.96
C GLN A 28 31.97 -8.48 -3.22
N PHE A 29 31.84 -8.07 -4.49
CA PHE A 29 31.24 -6.79 -4.88
C PHE A 29 30.31 -6.95 -6.08
N THR A 30 29.10 -6.41 -5.96
CA THR A 30 28.15 -6.33 -7.07
C THR A 30 27.62 -4.91 -7.18
N ASP A 31 27.39 -4.46 -8.40
CA ASP A 31 26.78 -3.16 -8.62
C ASP A 31 25.36 -3.14 -8.04
N CYS A 32 25.09 -2.14 -7.21
CA CYS A 32 23.77 -1.94 -6.65
C CYS A 32 23.33 -0.50 -6.86
N ILE A 33 22.04 -0.32 -7.16
CA ILE A 33 21.46 1.01 -7.26
C ILE A 33 20.92 1.39 -5.87
N ILE A 34 21.53 2.41 -5.27
CA ILE A 34 21.03 3.10 -4.08
C ILE A 34 20.04 4.15 -4.59
N LYS A 35 18.75 4.01 -4.25
CA LYS A 35 17.70 4.94 -4.70
C LYS A 35 17.14 5.70 -3.51
N VAL A 36 17.03 7.02 -3.66
CA VAL A 36 16.66 8.00 -2.61
C VAL A 36 15.21 8.51 -2.78
N ASN A 37 14.46 8.04 -3.79
CA ASN A 37 13.05 8.44 -3.99
C ASN A 37 12.07 7.45 -3.36
N ASP A 38 11.64 7.71 -2.13
CA ASP A 38 10.78 6.84 -1.33
C ASP A 38 9.32 6.73 -1.83
N ALA A 39 8.84 7.69 -2.63
CA ALA A 39 7.48 7.69 -3.15
C ALA A 39 7.34 6.68 -4.30
N GLU A 40 8.15 6.85 -5.34
CA GLU A 40 8.14 5.98 -6.53
C GLU A 40 8.54 4.54 -6.19
N ASN A 41 9.52 4.34 -5.28
CA ASN A 41 9.93 2.99 -4.88
C ASN A 41 8.84 2.25 -4.10
N ALA A 42 8.18 2.92 -3.14
CA ALA A 42 7.08 2.32 -2.40
C ALA A 42 5.89 2.02 -3.33
N THR A 43 5.65 2.90 -4.30
CA THR A 43 4.60 2.72 -5.31
C THR A 43 4.93 1.55 -6.25
N LEU A 44 6.19 1.42 -6.69
CA LEU A 44 6.65 0.30 -7.52
C LEU A 44 6.50 -1.05 -6.80
N ALA A 45 6.90 -1.11 -5.52
CA ALA A 45 6.72 -2.32 -4.70
C ALA A 45 5.23 -2.66 -4.54
N LEU A 46 4.35 -1.66 -4.46
CA LEU A 46 2.91 -1.87 -4.41
C LEU A 46 2.36 -2.36 -5.75
N THR A 47 2.84 -1.84 -6.88
CA THR A 47 2.45 -2.34 -8.22
C THR A 47 2.78 -3.82 -8.40
N GLU A 48 3.96 -4.27 -7.94
CA GLU A 48 4.33 -5.69 -7.95
C GLU A 48 3.38 -6.54 -7.08
N ASN A 49 3.01 -6.04 -5.90
CA ASN A 49 2.04 -6.73 -5.03
C ASN A 49 0.65 -6.79 -5.66
N LEU A 50 0.15 -5.69 -6.24
CA LEU A 50 -1.16 -5.61 -6.90
C LEU A 50 -1.36 -6.63 -8.05
N SER A 51 -0.27 -7.19 -8.57
CA SER A 51 -0.30 -8.20 -9.63
C SER A 51 -0.47 -9.64 -9.11
N ARG A 52 -0.55 -9.85 -7.78
CA ARG A 52 -0.75 -11.17 -7.17
C ARG A 52 -2.23 -11.57 -7.15
N GLU A 53 -2.50 -12.86 -7.30
CA GLU A 53 -3.86 -13.41 -7.30
C GLU A 53 -4.49 -13.54 -5.91
N ASP A 54 -3.69 -13.44 -4.83
CA ASP A 54 -4.07 -13.74 -3.44
C ASP A 54 -4.09 -12.50 -2.52
N LEU A 55 -4.46 -11.33 -3.04
CA LEU A 55 -4.41 -10.08 -2.27
C LEU A 55 -5.57 -9.91 -1.31
N ILE A 56 -5.24 -9.47 -0.09
CA ILE A 56 -6.21 -9.03 0.89
C ILE A 56 -6.50 -7.55 0.69
N ASP A 57 -7.76 -7.23 0.41
CA ASP A 57 -8.22 -5.88 0.07
C ASP A 57 -7.81 -4.82 1.10
N TYR A 58 -7.92 -5.14 2.39
CA TYR A 58 -7.58 -4.22 3.48
C TYR A 58 -6.07 -3.92 3.53
N GLU A 59 -5.21 -4.92 3.33
CA GLU A 59 -3.76 -4.73 3.30
C GLU A 59 -3.33 -3.87 2.10
N VAL A 60 -3.95 -4.09 0.94
CA VAL A 60 -3.76 -3.26 -0.25
C VAL A 60 -4.19 -1.81 0.03
N ALA A 61 -5.33 -1.61 0.69
CA ALA A 61 -5.80 -0.28 1.06
C ALA A 61 -4.81 0.45 1.99
N LYS A 62 -4.27 -0.24 3.01
CA LYS A 62 -3.23 0.32 3.90
C LYS A 62 -1.99 0.74 3.12
N ALA A 63 -1.51 -0.10 2.20
CA ALA A 63 -0.37 0.23 1.37
C ALA A 63 -0.65 1.43 0.45
N ILE A 64 -1.84 1.48 -0.17
CA ILE A 64 -2.30 2.61 -0.98
C ILE A 64 -2.32 3.90 -0.17
N LEU A 65 -2.85 3.89 1.06
CA LEU A 65 -2.90 5.09 1.92
C LEU A 65 -1.50 5.63 2.27
N VAL A 66 -0.54 4.74 2.52
CA VAL A 66 0.85 5.13 2.78
C VAL A 66 1.47 5.79 1.56
N VAL A 67 1.33 5.21 0.36
CA VAL A 67 1.90 5.82 -0.85
C VAL A 67 1.14 7.08 -1.23
N GLU A 68 -0.18 7.12 -1.09
CA GLU A 68 -1.01 8.27 -1.47
C GLU A 68 -0.60 9.56 -0.77
N SER A 69 -0.19 9.48 0.51
CA SER A 69 0.35 10.63 1.25
C SER A 69 1.60 11.27 0.62
N LYS A 70 2.26 10.57 -0.31
CA LYS A 70 3.49 10.99 -1.01
C LYS A 70 3.24 11.50 -2.43
N TRP A 71 1.98 11.51 -2.90
CA TRP A 71 1.61 11.95 -4.25
C TRP A 71 0.64 13.12 -4.19
N ASP A 72 0.93 14.20 -4.90
CA ASP A 72 0.04 15.37 -4.98
C ASP A 72 -1.21 15.12 -5.85
N ASN A 73 -1.14 14.14 -6.76
CA ASN A 73 -2.18 13.88 -7.74
C ASN A 73 -2.60 12.40 -7.75
N LYS A 74 -3.81 12.13 -7.26
CA LYS A 74 -4.41 10.79 -7.22
C LYS A 74 -4.54 10.13 -8.59
N THR A 75 -4.65 10.92 -9.66
CA THR A 75 -4.70 10.38 -11.03
C THR A 75 -3.37 9.84 -11.48
N MET A 76 -2.29 10.57 -11.19
CA MET A 76 -0.94 10.11 -11.48
C MET A 76 -0.62 8.85 -10.67
N LEU A 77 -1.05 8.79 -9.41
CA LEU A 77 -0.92 7.59 -8.57
C LEU A 77 -1.67 6.39 -9.18
N ALA A 78 -2.92 6.57 -9.61
CA ALA A 78 -3.71 5.49 -10.22
C ALA A 78 -3.04 4.97 -11.51
N GLU A 79 -2.56 5.86 -12.36
CA GLU A 79 -1.82 5.53 -13.59
C GLU A 79 -0.54 4.74 -13.26
N TYR A 80 0.23 5.18 -12.25
CA TYR A 80 1.46 4.50 -11.84
C TYR A 80 1.22 3.11 -11.23
N LEU A 81 0.13 2.97 -10.46
CA LEU A 81 -0.30 1.69 -9.90
C LEU A 81 -0.94 0.76 -10.95
N GLY A 82 -1.18 1.24 -12.17
CA GLY A 82 -1.82 0.45 -13.23
C GLY A 82 -3.30 0.14 -12.97
N ILE A 83 -3.98 0.95 -12.16
CA ILE A 83 -5.40 0.76 -11.79
C ILE A 83 -6.25 1.95 -12.22
N SER A 84 -7.56 1.74 -12.36
CA SER A 84 -8.48 2.85 -12.63
C SER A 84 -8.64 3.75 -11.40
N ARG A 85 -8.99 5.02 -11.61
CA ARG A 85 -9.36 5.93 -10.50
C ARG A 85 -10.47 5.36 -9.62
N SER A 86 -11.45 4.68 -10.21
CA SER A 86 -12.54 4.05 -9.46
C SER A 86 -12.00 3.00 -8.49
N ILE A 87 -11.06 2.16 -8.93
CA ILE A 87 -10.43 1.16 -8.06
C ILE A 87 -9.60 1.85 -6.96
N LEU A 88 -8.86 2.91 -7.30
CA LEU A 88 -8.12 3.68 -6.29
C LEU A 88 -9.06 4.23 -5.21
N TYR A 89 -10.17 4.87 -5.60
CA TYR A 89 -11.15 5.42 -4.64
C TYR A 89 -11.85 4.34 -3.82
N ARG A 90 -12.08 3.16 -4.39
CA ARG A 90 -12.62 2.01 -3.66
C ARG A 90 -11.70 1.60 -2.52
N TYR A 91 -10.39 1.48 -2.75
CA TYR A 91 -9.44 1.21 -1.66
C TYR A 91 -9.35 2.36 -0.66
N LEU A 92 -9.38 3.62 -1.12
CA LEU A 92 -9.37 4.78 -0.22
C LEU A 92 -10.65 4.89 0.64
N SER A 93 -11.72 4.16 0.33
CA SER A 93 -12.95 4.15 1.13
C SER A 93 -12.73 3.61 2.55
N TYR A 94 -11.77 2.70 2.76
CA TYR A 94 -11.48 2.14 4.08
C TYR A 94 -11.14 3.22 5.12
N ARG A 95 -10.45 4.30 4.73
CA ARG A 95 -10.11 5.41 5.62
C ARG A 95 -11.34 6.12 6.22
N LYS A 96 -12.52 5.96 5.61
CA LYS A 96 -13.78 6.56 6.07
C LYS A 96 -14.58 5.61 6.97
N LEU A 97 -14.14 4.38 7.16
CA LEU A 97 -14.80 3.46 8.09
C LEU A 97 -14.56 3.90 9.54
N PRO A 98 -15.49 3.62 10.46
CA PRO A 98 -15.28 3.84 11.88
C PRO A 98 -14.06 3.10 12.42
N ASN A 99 -13.42 3.68 13.43
CA ASN A 99 -12.24 3.10 14.08
C ASN A 99 -12.53 1.68 14.60
N SER A 100 -13.70 1.45 15.20
CA SER A 100 -14.10 0.11 15.65
C SER A 100 -14.09 -0.93 14.52
N VAL A 101 -14.47 -0.57 13.30
CA VAL A 101 -14.40 -1.47 12.14
C VAL A 101 -12.98 -1.64 11.65
N LEU A 102 -12.16 -0.59 11.69
CA LEU A 102 -10.73 -0.67 11.37
C LEU A 102 -9.98 -1.58 12.34
N GLU A 103 -10.30 -1.52 13.64
CA GLU A 103 -9.74 -2.42 14.66
C GLU A 103 -10.12 -3.87 14.40
N MET A 104 -11.39 -4.14 14.04
CA MET A 104 -11.81 -5.49 13.63
C MET A 104 -11.07 -5.97 12.38
N LEU A 105 -10.78 -5.08 11.42
CA LEU A 105 -10.01 -5.40 10.22
C LEU A 105 -8.51 -5.60 10.49
N ASP A 106 -7.97 -4.97 11.52
CA ASP A 106 -6.61 -5.24 11.98
C ASP A 106 -6.51 -6.64 12.65
N GLU A 107 -7.60 -7.14 13.25
CA GLU A 107 -7.70 -8.51 13.79
C GLU A 107 -7.98 -9.56 12.70
N ASP A 108 -8.94 -9.29 11.82
CA ASP A 108 -9.29 -10.13 10.66
C ASP A 108 -9.33 -9.27 9.38
N PRO A 109 -8.21 -9.22 8.64
CA PRO A 109 -8.11 -8.46 7.39
C PRO A 109 -9.05 -8.91 6.27
N THR A 110 -9.67 -10.09 6.40
CA THR A 110 -10.57 -10.65 5.38
C THR A 110 -12.04 -10.33 5.62
N LEU A 111 -12.36 -9.68 6.74
CA LEU A 111 -13.72 -9.39 7.21
C LEU A 111 -14.54 -8.55 6.21
N LEU A 112 -13.88 -7.65 5.49
CA LEU A 112 -14.54 -6.74 4.56
C LEU A 112 -13.80 -6.70 3.22
N SER A 113 -14.55 -6.74 2.12
CA SER A 113 -13.99 -6.48 0.80
C SER A 113 -13.96 -4.97 0.50
N ALA A 114 -13.07 -4.54 -0.40
CA ALA A 114 -12.97 -3.15 -0.82
C ALA A 114 -14.27 -2.65 -1.45
N LYS A 115 -14.99 -3.54 -2.15
CA LYS A 115 -16.30 -3.22 -2.73
C LYS A 115 -17.35 -2.99 -1.64
N THR A 116 -17.38 -3.84 -0.62
CA THR A 116 -18.31 -3.68 0.51
C THR A 116 -17.99 -2.40 1.29
N SER A 117 -16.72 -2.10 1.52
CA SER A 117 -16.30 -0.82 2.11
C SER A 117 -16.84 0.38 1.32
N GLU A 118 -16.66 0.39 -0.01
CA GLU A 118 -17.18 1.46 -0.87
C GLU A 118 -18.71 1.58 -0.80
N GLU A 119 -19.44 0.47 -0.77
CA GLU A 119 -20.90 0.44 -0.65
C GLU A 119 -21.38 0.97 0.72
N VAL A 120 -20.74 0.59 1.82
CA VAL A 120 -21.04 1.09 3.17
C VAL A 120 -20.89 2.60 3.23
N ILE A 121 -19.76 3.13 2.73
CA ILE A 121 -19.51 4.58 2.70
C ILE A 121 -20.53 5.30 1.81
N LYS A 122 -20.93 4.71 0.69
CA LYS A 122 -21.97 5.27 -0.18
C LYS A 122 -23.32 5.36 0.54
N VAL A 123 -23.75 4.28 1.20
CA VAL A 123 -25.01 4.25 1.95
C VAL A 123 -24.99 5.25 3.10
N ALA A 124 -23.88 5.33 3.85
CA ALA A 124 -23.72 6.29 4.93
C ALA A 124 -23.90 7.74 4.43
N LYS A 125 -23.25 8.09 3.31
CA LYS A 125 -23.39 9.40 2.67
C LYS A 125 -24.82 9.68 2.21
N ASP A 126 -25.49 8.70 1.60
CA ASP A 126 -26.86 8.84 1.12
C ASP A 126 -27.86 9.08 2.26
N HIS A 127 -27.51 8.68 3.49
CA HIS A 127 -28.31 8.89 4.71
C HIS A 127 -27.80 10.04 5.60
N GLY A 128 -26.80 10.80 5.14
CA GLY A 128 -26.28 11.97 5.87
C GLY A 128 -25.44 11.66 7.10
N LEU A 129 -24.97 10.42 7.27
CA LEU A 129 -24.02 10.07 8.32
C LEU A 129 -22.65 10.67 7.95
N GLN A 130 -22.15 11.58 8.79
CA GLN A 130 -20.90 12.30 8.50
C GLN A 130 -19.66 11.50 8.91
N ASP A 131 -18.51 11.83 8.31
CA ASP A 131 -17.22 11.15 8.56
C ASP A 131 -16.83 11.17 10.06
N ASP A 132 -17.33 12.15 10.82
CA ASP A 132 -17.09 12.40 12.25
C ASP A 132 -17.97 11.60 13.21
N GLU A 133 -19.15 11.11 12.77
CA GLU A 133 -20.01 10.23 13.59
C GLU A 133 -19.42 8.83 13.77
N PHE A 134 -18.50 8.43 12.89
CA PHE A 134 -17.79 7.16 12.93
C PHE A 134 -16.49 7.21 13.76
N ALA A 135 -15.94 8.39 14.03
CA ALA A 135 -14.66 8.57 14.70
C ALA A 135 -14.78 8.65 16.24
N THR A 136 -15.99 8.76 16.79
CA THR A 136 -16.24 9.09 18.21
C THR A 136 -16.65 7.93 19.10
N SER A 137 -16.56 6.67 18.67
CA SER A 137 -16.92 5.50 19.49
C SER A 137 -15.81 4.46 19.55
#